data_AF-A0A536D5H8-F1
#
_entry.id   AF-A0A536D5H8-F1
#
_cell.length_a   1.000
_cell.length_b   1.000
_cell.length_c   1.000
_cell.angle_alpha   90.00
_cell.angle_beta   90.00
_cell.angle_gamma   90.00
#
_symmetry.space_group_name_H-M   'P 1'
#
loop_
_entity.id
_entity.type
_entity.pdbx_description
1 polymer ?
#
loop_
_entity_poly.entity_id
_entity_poly.type
_entity_poly.pdbx_seq_one_letter_code
_entity_poly.pdbx_strand_id
1 'polypeptide(L)'
;MAVALVLDQQGDHHSLSRSDSDAGVHTLTLILGGLWCFAAPADSLLAQQAVDHIGLGVAAVQAHDLRTGLAHFEAALAVDSTSYEANWRAAIALLDLGDQIPDSVRSPERDSLYARAELLAARAVTADSGAAEGHFALAAAVGKAALHMGKKERIRRARVIRDEALRTLAINPRHDGAYHILGRWNAEIMRLSGFSRFFAKSFLGAGIFKQASWGEAIADMEKAVEL
;
A
#
# COMPACT_ATOMS: atom_id res chain seq x y z
N MET A 1 12.85 51.64 29.82
CA MET A 1 12.72 52.47 31.04
C MET A 1 12.33 53.87 30.59
N ALA A 2 11.18 54.37 31.11
CA ALA A 2 10.57 55.72 30.96
C ALA A 2 10.18 56.16 29.53
N VAL A 3 8.90 56.38 29.14
CA VAL A 3 7.73 57.11 29.70
C VAL A 3 7.86 58.64 29.67
N ALA A 4 6.95 59.30 28.92
CA ALA A 4 6.21 60.57 29.17
C ALA A 4 5.84 61.17 27.79
N LEU A 5 4.59 61.31 27.33
CA LEU A 5 3.31 61.82 27.87
C LEU A 5 3.27 63.35 28.04
N VAL A 6 2.06 63.91 27.84
CA VAL A 6 1.56 65.31 27.96
C VAL A 6 1.21 65.90 26.57
N LEU A 7 -0.06 65.92 26.12
CA LEU A 7 -1.20 66.81 26.48
C LEU A 7 -0.83 68.30 26.28
N ASP A 8 -1.62 69.22 25.71
CA ASP A 8 -3.03 69.49 25.90
C ASP A 8 -3.51 70.65 24.99
N GLN A 9 -4.82 70.68 24.75
CA GLN A 9 -5.77 71.81 24.66
C GLN A 9 -5.70 72.99 23.65
N GLN A 10 -6.88 73.17 23.03
CA GLN A 10 -7.68 74.40 22.82
C GLN A 10 -7.10 75.49 21.90
N GLY A 11 -7.84 76.10 20.98
CA GLY A 11 -9.28 76.27 20.81
C GLY A 11 -9.45 77.71 20.30
N ASP A 12 -10.28 77.97 19.28
CA ASP A 12 -11.08 79.20 19.22
C ASP A 12 -12.03 79.26 18.03
N HIS A 13 -13.11 79.98 18.30
CA HIS A 13 -14.40 80.02 17.65
C HIS A 13 -14.51 81.05 16.50
N HIS A 14 -15.67 81.00 15.83
CA HIS A 14 -16.35 82.01 14.97
C HIS A 14 -16.46 81.60 13.49
N SER A 15 -17.57 81.72 12.77
CA SER A 15 -18.98 82.00 13.05
C SER A 15 -19.77 81.82 11.74
N LEU A 16 -20.89 81.11 11.84
CA LEU A 16 -22.17 81.25 11.10
C LEU A 16 -22.19 81.73 9.63
N SER A 17 -22.71 80.89 8.72
CA SER A 17 -23.85 81.27 7.87
C SER A 17 -24.61 80.05 7.34
N ARG A 18 -25.93 80.14 7.41
CA ARG A 18 -26.98 79.16 7.12
C ARG A 18 -27.45 79.34 5.66
N SER A 19 -27.77 78.25 4.96
CA SER A 19 -28.67 78.17 3.79
C SER A 19 -28.55 76.77 3.19
N ASP A 20 -29.43 75.84 3.59
CA ASP A 20 -30.56 75.36 2.76
C ASP A 20 -30.13 74.62 1.49
N SER A 21 -30.37 73.30 1.44
CA SER A 21 -31.31 72.66 0.49
C SER A 21 -31.04 71.17 0.34
N ASP A 22 -32.11 70.40 0.45
CA ASP A 22 -32.26 68.97 0.20
C ASP A 22 -31.52 68.43 -1.03
N ALA A 23 -30.91 67.25 -0.87
CA ALA A 23 -30.97 66.17 -1.86
C ALA A 23 -30.49 64.87 -1.22
N GLY A 24 -31.44 63.97 -0.95
CA GLY A 24 -31.15 62.61 -0.52
C GLY A 24 -30.39 61.83 -1.60
N VAL A 25 -29.35 61.13 -1.19
CA VAL A 25 -28.83 59.97 -1.92
C VAL A 25 -28.62 58.86 -0.91
N HIS A 26 -29.62 57.99 -0.78
CA HIS A 26 -29.46 56.70 -0.13
C HIS A 26 -28.42 55.91 -0.92
N THR A 27 -27.18 55.86 -0.44
CA THR A 27 -26.13 55.01 -1.02
C THR A 27 -26.47 53.56 -0.66
N LEU A 28 -27.17 52.89 -1.56
CA LEU A 28 -27.44 51.46 -1.48
C LEU A 28 -26.13 50.69 -1.71
N THR A 29 -25.46 50.28 -0.63
CA THR A 29 -24.31 49.37 -0.72
C THR A 29 -24.80 47.99 -1.13
N LEU A 30 -24.80 47.70 -2.43
CA LEU A 30 -24.96 46.36 -2.96
C LEU A 30 -23.75 45.52 -2.56
N ILE A 31 -23.91 44.67 -1.55
CA ILE A 31 -22.98 43.57 -1.28
C ILE A 31 -23.17 42.56 -2.41
N LEU A 32 -22.36 42.68 -3.46
CA LEU A 32 -22.13 41.59 -4.41
C LEU A 32 -21.45 40.46 -3.64
N GLY A 33 -22.27 39.57 -3.07
CA GLY A 33 -21.82 38.28 -2.55
C GLY A 33 -21.31 37.45 -3.72
N GLY A 34 -20.03 37.61 -4.05
CA GLY A 34 -19.34 36.73 -4.99
C GLY A 34 -19.45 35.31 -4.45
N LEU A 35 -20.20 34.47 -5.14
CA LEU A 35 -20.22 33.03 -4.90
C LEU A 35 -18.85 32.51 -5.36
N TRP A 36 -17.88 32.46 -4.45
CA TRP A 36 -16.61 31.79 -4.71
C TRP A 36 -16.90 30.29 -4.79
N CYS A 37 -17.20 29.81 -5.99
CA CYS A 37 -17.17 28.38 -6.28
C CYS A 37 -15.71 27.92 -6.12
N PHE A 38 -15.38 27.38 -4.94
CA PHE A 38 -14.20 26.55 -4.78
C PHE A 38 -14.38 25.31 -5.66
N ALA A 39 -13.90 25.38 -6.89
CA ALA A 39 -13.69 24.18 -7.68
C ALA A 39 -12.65 23.36 -6.92
N ALA A 40 -13.07 22.21 -6.37
CA ALA A 40 -12.12 21.26 -5.84
C ALA A 40 -11.12 20.94 -6.97
N PRO A 41 -9.80 20.97 -6.70
CA PRO A 41 -8.82 20.66 -7.74
C PRO A 41 -9.10 19.26 -8.28
N ALA A 42 -9.02 19.08 -9.59
CA ALA A 42 -9.31 17.80 -10.26
C ALA A 42 -8.55 16.63 -9.63
N ASP A 43 -7.35 16.89 -9.08
CA ASP A 43 -6.52 15.93 -8.35
C ASP A 43 -7.22 15.34 -7.11
N SER A 44 -8.02 16.13 -6.39
CA SER A 44 -8.80 15.67 -5.23
C SER A 44 -9.94 14.75 -5.65
N LEU A 45 -10.52 14.96 -6.83
CA LEU A 45 -11.59 14.11 -7.35
C LEU A 45 -11.05 12.76 -7.83
N LEU A 46 -9.90 12.77 -8.54
CA LEU A 46 -9.23 11.54 -8.97
C LEU A 46 -8.77 10.70 -7.76
N ALA A 47 -8.17 11.34 -6.75
CA ALA A 47 -7.79 10.65 -5.52
C ALA A 47 -9.01 9.99 -4.84
N GLN A 48 -10.15 10.69 -4.79
CA GLN A 48 -11.39 10.13 -4.25
C GLN A 48 -11.88 8.93 -5.07
N GLN A 49 -11.83 8.99 -6.39
CA GLN A 49 -12.22 7.88 -7.27
C GLN A 49 -11.35 6.63 -7.05
N ALA A 50 -10.04 6.79 -6.85
CA ALA A 50 -9.17 5.66 -6.54
C ALA A 50 -9.54 5.01 -5.20
N VAL A 51 -9.83 5.81 -4.17
CA VAL A 51 -10.27 5.33 -2.85
C VAL A 51 -11.61 4.60 -2.95
N ASP A 52 -12.57 5.12 -3.70
CA ASP A 52 -13.88 4.50 -3.89
C ASP A 52 -13.74 3.12 -4.55
N HIS A 53 -12.90 3.01 -5.57
CA HIS A 53 -12.60 1.74 -6.22
C HIS A 53 -11.92 0.74 -5.25
N ILE A 54 -10.99 1.18 -4.41
CA ILE A 54 -10.39 0.31 -3.39
C ILE A 54 -11.49 -0.21 -2.44
N GLY A 55 -12.38 0.65 -1.94
CA GLY A 55 -13.48 0.27 -1.06
C GLY A 55 -14.42 -0.77 -1.69
N LEU A 56 -14.82 -0.56 -2.95
CA LEU A 56 -15.64 -1.52 -3.71
C LEU A 56 -14.91 -2.86 -3.93
N GLY A 57 -13.61 -2.81 -4.22
CA GLY A 57 -12.79 -4.01 -4.39
C GLY A 57 -12.72 -4.83 -3.10
N VAL A 58 -12.53 -4.18 -1.96
CA VAL A 58 -12.53 -4.82 -0.63
C VAL A 58 -13.88 -5.49 -0.35
N ALA A 59 -14.99 -4.78 -0.59
CA ALA A 59 -16.33 -5.33 -0.39
C ALA A 59 -16.59 -6.56 -1.27
N ALA A 60 -16.16 -6.54 -2.52
CA ALA A 60 -16.29 -7.68 -3.42
C ALA A 60 -15.47 -8.90 -2.97
N VAL A 61 -14.21 -8.71 -2.54
CA VAL A 61 -13.39 -9.79 -2.00
C VAL A 61 -14.00 -10.39 -0.72
N GLN A 62 -14.56 -9.56 0.16
CA GLN A 62 -15.28 -10.03 1.36
C GLN A 62 -16.53 -10.85 1.01
N ALA A 63 -17.16 -10.57 -0.12
CA ALA A 63 -18.25 -11.38 -0.68
C ALA A 63 -17.78 -12.60 -1.48
N HIS A 64 -16.48 -12.94 -1.42
CA HIS A 64 -15.83 -14.00 -2.19
C HIS A 64 -15.87 -13.83 -3.72
N ASP A 65 -16.10 -12.62 -4.22
CA ASP A 65 -16.01 -12.28 -5.64
C ASP A 65 -14.65 -11.64 -5.96
N LEU A 66 -13.65 -12.50 -6.11
CA LEU A 66 -12.27 -12.08 -6.39
C LEU A 66 -12.12 -11.39 -7.74
N ARG A 67 -12.92 -11.75 -8.75
CA ARG A 67 -12.80 -11.17 -10.10
C ARG A 67 -13.30 -9.73 -10.11
N THR A 68 -14.45 -9.47 -9.48
CA THR A 68 -14.95 -8.11 -9.31
C THR A 68 -14.03 -7.30 -8.40
N GLY A 69 -13.51 -7.91 -7.33
CA GLY A 69 -12.50 -7.31 -6.46
C GLY A 69 -11.27 -6.83 -7.23
N LEU A 70 -10.67 -7.71 -8.01
CA LEU A 70 -9.51 -7.41 -8.85
C LEU A 70 -9.80 -6.29 -9.85
N ALA A 71 -10.95 -6.33 -10.54
CA ALA A 71 -11.33 -5.31 -11.51
C ALA A 71 -11.41 -3.91 -10.88
N HIS A 72 -11.91 -3.82 -9.65
CA HIS A 72 -11.94 -2.57 -8.89
C HIS A 72 -10.54 -2.11 -8.46
N PHE A 73 -9.68 -3.01 -7.98
CA PHE A 73 -8.29 -2.62 -7.67
C PHE A 73 -7.53 -2.18 -8.93
N GLU A 74 -7.76 -2.81 -10.08
CA GLU A 74 -7.20 -2.38 -11.37
C GLU A 74 -7.72 -1.00 -11.79
N ALA A 75 -9.00 -0.71 -11.57
CA ALA A 75 -9.56 0.61 -11.82
C ALA A 75 -8.94 1.68 -10.91
N ALA A 76 -8.70 1.37 -9.64
CA ALA A 76 -7.96 2.25 -8.73
C ALA A 76 -6.52 2.50 -9.23
N LEU A 77 -5.82 1.45 -9.69
CA LEU A 77 -4.46 1.54 -10.22
C LEU A 77 -4.36 2.26 -11.57
N ALA A 78 -5.46 2.34 -12.33
CA ALA A 78 -5.54 3.15 -13.53
C ALA A 78 -5.60 4.66 -13.21
N VAL A 79 -6.13 5.03 -12.05
CA VAL A 79 -6.18 6.41 -11.55
C VAL A 79 -4.89 6.77 -10.79
N ASP A 80 -4.48 5.93 -9.85
CA ASP A 80 -3.23 6.05 -9.11
C ASP A 80 -2.45 4.75 -9.14
N SER A 81 -1.50 4.67 -10.07
CA SER A 81 -0.62 3.52 -10.23
C SER A 81 0.31 3.30 -9.02
N THR A 82 0.50 4.30 -8.17
CA THR A 82 1.38 4.24 -7.00
C THR A 82 0.65 3.91 -5.70
N SER A 83 -0.68 3.70 -5.75
CA SER A 83 -1.46 3.35 -4.56
C SER A 83 -0.94 2.07 -3.91
N TYR A 84 -0.37 2.19 -2.70
CA TYR A 84 0.11 1.06 -1.92
C TYR A 84 -0.98 0.00 -1.74
N GLU A 85 -2.15 0.43 -1.27
CA GLU A 85 -3.25 -0.47 -0.92
C GLU A 85 -3.81 -1.20 -2.14
N ALA A 86 -4.04 -0.49 -3.25
CA ALA A 86 -4.53 -1.14 -4.46
C ALA A 86 -3.52 -2.15 -5.02
N ASN A 87 -2.22 -1.85 -4.97
CA ASN A 87 -1.17 -2.75 -5.48
C ASN A 87 -1.11 -4.06 -4.69
N TRP A 88 -1.04 -4.03 -3.35
CA TRP A 88 -0.93 -5.29 -2.59
C TRP A 88 -2.25 -6.07 -2.61
N ARG A 89 -3.41 -5.40 -2.54
CA ARG A 89 -4.71 -6.09 -2.62
C ARG A 89 -4.94 -6.75 -3.97
N ALA A 90 -4.60 -6.07 -5.07
CA ALA A 90 -4.65 -6.68 -6.40
C ALA A 90 -3.70 -7.87 -6.51
N ALA A 91 -2.50 -7.79 -5.92
CA ALA A 91 -1.57 -8.91 -5.87
C ALA A 91 -2.19 -10.12 -5.14
N ILE A 92 -2.77 -9.93 -3.95
CA ILE A 92 -3.44 -11.01 -3.20
C ILE A 92 -4.61 -11.59 -4.00
N ALA A 93 -5.48 -10.76 -4.58
CA ALA A 93 -6.60 -11.24 -5.40
C ALA A 93 -6.15 -12.08 -6.60
N LEU A 94 -5.02 -11.73 -7.22
CA LEU A 94 -4.40 -12.51 -8.31
C LEU A 94 -3.84 -13.85 -7.81
N LEU A 95 -3.24 -13.89 -6.61
CA LEU A 95 -2.79 -15.15 -5.99
C LEU A 95 -3.97 -16.06 -5.70
N ASP A 96 -5.02 -15.53 -5.10
CA ASP A 96 -6.23 -16.30 -4.76
C ASP A 96 -6.94 -16.84 -6.01
N LEU A 97 -6.98 -16.06 -7.10
CA LEU A 97 -7.46 -16.55 -8.41
C LEU A 97 -6.55 -17.64 -8.99
N GLY A 98 -5.24 -17.51 -8.83
CA GLY A 98 -4.27 -18.53 -9.26
C GLY A 98 -4.42 -19.83 -8.47
N ASP A 99 -4.74 -19.74 -7.18
CA ASP A 99 -4.93 -20.86 -6.26
C ASP A 99 -6.17 -21.70 -6.58
N GLN A 100 -7.14 -21.14 -7.31
CA GLN A 100 -8.28 -21.90 -7.84
C GLN A 100 -7.89 -22.86 -8.96
N ILE A 101 -6.67 -22.76 -9.50
CA ILE A 101 -6.15 -23.62 -10.56
C ILE A 101 -5.14 -24.61 -9.95
N PRO A 102 -5.44 -25.93 -9.92
CA PRO A 102 -4.59 -26.91 -9.22
C PRO A 102 -3.12 -26.90 -9.66
N ASP A 103 -2.20 -26.80 -8.70
CA ASP A 103 -0.75 -26.85 -8.94
C ASP A 103 -0.26 -28.15 -9.61
N SER A 104 -1.07 -29.22 -9.56
CA SER A 104 -0.77 -30.52 -10.19
C SER A 104 -0.75 -30.47 -11.73
N VAL A 105 -1.32 -29.43 -12.34
CA VAL A 105 -1.32 -29.22 -13.79
C VAL A 105 -0.54 -27.96 -14.17
N ARG A 106 0.19 -28.00 -15.29
CA ARG A 106 0.77 -26.79 -15.87
C ARG A 106 -0.36 -25.90 -16.39
N SER A 107 -0.33 -24.62 -16.02
CA SER A 107 -1.33 -23.64 -16.47
C SER A 107 -0.66 -22.31 -16.80
N PRO A 108 -0.59 -21.93 -18.09
CA PRO A 108 -0.14 -20.60 -18.50
C PRO A 108 -0.99 -19.48 -17.89
N GLU A 109 -2.27 -19.73 -17.64
CA GLU A 109 -3.17 -18.79 -16.97
C GLU A 109 -2.71 -18.53 -15.54
N ARG A 110 -2.49 -19.58 -14.75
CA ARG A 110 -1.99 -19.45 -13.38
C ARG A 110 -0.61 -18.79 -13.33
N ASP A 111 0.30 -19.20 -14.21
CA ASP A 111 1.64 -18.62 -14.26
C ASP A 111 1.59 -17.12 -14.59
N SER A 112 0.65 -16.69 -15.46
CA SER A 112 0.38 -15.28 -15.74
C SER A 112 -0.17 -14.54 -14.52
N LEU A 113 -1.13 -15.13 -13.79
CA LEU A 113 -1.68 -14.55 -12.56
C LEU A 113 -0.60 -14.32 -11.51
N TYR A 114 0.26 -15.32 -11.26
CA TYR A 114 1.36 -15.19 -10.30
C TYR A 114 2.42 -14.16 -10.74
N ALA A 115 2.75 -14.10 -12.03
CA ALA A 115 3.69 -13.09 -12.54
C ALA A 115 3.14 -11.66 -12.39
N ARG A 116 1.84 -11.47 -12.63
CA ARG A 116 1.17 -10.18 -12.40
C ARG A 116 1.11 -9.83 -10.92
N ALA A 117 0.83 -10.81 -10.05
CA ALA A 117 0.81 -10.61 -8.60
C ALA A 117 2.17 -10.13 -8.09
N GLU A 118 3.27 -10.75 -8.54
CA GLU A 118 4.62 -10.35 -8.17
C GLU A 118 4.94 -8.91 -8.59
N LEU A 119 4.55 -8.52 -9.81
CA LEU A 119 4.75 -7.15 -10.30
C LEU A 119 4.01 -6.12 -9.43
N LEU A 120 2.75 -6.40 -9.09
CA LEU A 120 1.94 -5.49 -8.26
C LEU A 120 2.45 -5.46 -6.81
N ALA A 121 2.82 -6.59 -6.24
CA ALA A 121 3.39 -6.63 -4.89
C ALA A 121 4.73 -5.88 -4.81
N ALA A 122 5.59 -5.99 -5.82
CA ALA A 122 6.82 -5.20 -5.90
C ALA A 122 6.55 -3.69 -5.99
N ARG A 123 5.49 -3.29 -6.70
CA ARG A 123 5.02 -1.90 -6.72
C ARG A 123 4.50 -1.45 -5.36
N ALA A 124 3.79 -2.32 -4.62
CA ALA A 124 3.36 -2.01 -3.26
C ALA A 124 4.56 -1.73 -2.34
N VAL A 125 5.57 -2.59 -2.32
CA VAL A 125 6.81 -2.36 -1.54
C VAL A 125 7.52 -1.07 -1.96
N THR A 126 7.49 -0.72 -3.25
CA THR A 126 8.06 0.54 -3.75
C THR A 126 7.26 1.76 -3.28
N ALA A 127 5.94 1.65 -3.25
CA ALA A 127 5.04 2.72 -2.82
C ALA A 127 5.16 2.98 -1.31
N ASP A 128 5.23 1.92 -0.51
CA ASP A 128 5.46 2.02 0.94
C ASP A 128 6.22 0.78 1.47
N SER A 129 7.52 0.96 1.70
CA SER A 129 8.40 -0.07 2.31
C SER A 129 8.31 -0.11 3.84
N GLY A 130 7.51 0.77 4.44
CA GLY A 130 7.22 0.80 5.86
C GLY A 130 6.03 -0.09 6.26
N ALA A 131 5.25 -0.56 5.28
CA ALA A 131 4.00 -1.27 5.51
C ALA A 131 4.11 -2.78 5.23
N ALA A 132 3.49 -3.59 6.09
CA ALA A 132 3.70 -5.04 6.14
C ALA A 132 3.11 -5.79 4.93
N GLU A 133 1.89 -5.45 4.51
CA GLU A 133 1.13 -6.19 3.49
C GLU A 133 1.82 -6.23 2.11
N GLY A 134 2.55 -5.17 1.73
CA GLY A 134 3.32 -5.16 0.49
C GLY A 134 4.44 -6.20 0.51
N HIS A 135 5.18 -6.28 1.62
CA HIS A 135 6.24 -7.27 1.82
C HIS A 135 5.65 -8.69 1.89
N PHE A 136 4.51 -8.88 2.57
CA PHE A 136 3.81 -10.16 2.63
C PHE A 136 3.38 -10.63 1.24
N ALA A 137 2.67 -9.76 0.49
CA ALA A 137 2.21 -10.05 -0.85
C ALA A 137 3.38 -10.40 -1.79
N LEU A 138 4.53 -9.72 -1.64
CA LEU A 138 5.71 -9.99 -2.45
C LEU A 138 6.31 -11.35 -2.11
N ALA A 139 6.46 -11.68 -0.82
CA ALA A 139 6.92 -12.99 -0.38
C ALA A 139 6.02 -14.12 -0.91
N ALA A 140 4.70 -13.93 -0.80
CA ALA A 140 3.69 -14.88 -1.26
C ALA A 140 3.75 -15.08 -2.78
N ALA A 141 3.75 -13.98 -3.55
CA ALA A 141 3.77 -14.03 -5.00
C ALA A 141 5.05 -14.64 -5.55
N VAL A 142 6.20 -14.29 -4.97
CA VAL A 142 7.48 -14.88 -5.34
C VAL A 142 7.49 -16.39 -5.05
N GLY A 143 6.94 -16.80 -3.90
CA GLY A 143 6.80 -18.20 -3.53
C GLY A 143 5.94 -19.00 -4.51
N LYS A 144 4.75 -18.49 -4.84
CA LYS A 144 3.82 -19.12 -5.78
C LYS A 144 4.38 -19.22 -7.19
N ALA A 145 4.94 -18.12 -7.72
CA ALA A 145 5.57 -18.10 -9.04
C ALA A 145 6.77 -19.06 -9.13
N ALA A 146 7.45 -19.36 -8.03
CA ALA A 146 8.59 -20.27 -8.01
C ALA A 146 8.22 -21.76 -8.11
N LEU A 147 6.97 -22.17 -7.84
CA LEU A 147 6.59 -23.59 -7.75
C LEU A 147 6.83 -24.38 -9.05
N HIS A 148 6.65 -23.75 -10.21
CA HIS A 148 6.82 -24.37 -11.53
C HIS A 148 8.21 -24.13 -12.14
N MET A 149 9.09 -23.43 -11.42
CA MET A 149 10.42 -23.09 -11.89
C MET A 149 11.44 -24.21 -11.59
N GLY A 150 12.53 -24.22 -12.37
CA GLY A 150 13.64 -25.14 -12.14
C GLY A 150 14.32 -24.93 -10.78
N LYS A 151 14.93 -25.98 -10.22
CA LYS A 151 15.56 -25.98 -8.89
C LYS A 151 16.50 -24.79 -8.64
N LYS A 152 17.33 -24.43 -9.62
CA LYS A 152 18.27 -23.29 -9.54
C LYS A 152 17.53 -21.96 -9.32
N GLU A 153 16.41 -21.76 -10.00
CA GLU A 153 15.61 -20.55 -9.88
C GLU A 153 14.92 -20.51 -8.52
N ARG A 154 14.29 -21.63 -8.11
CA ARG A 154 13.68 -21.75 -6.79
C ARG A 154 14.65 -21.37 -5.66
N ILE A 155 15.89 -21.83 -5.75
CA ILE A 155 16.95 -21.49 -4.80
C ILE A 155 17.27 -19.99 -4.81
N ARG A 156 17.38 -19.36 -5.99
CA ARG A 156 17.64 -17.92 -6.09
C ARG A 156 16.53 -17.11 -5.44
N ARG A 157 15.28 -17.49 -5.73
CA ARG A 157 14.07 -16.79 -5.24
C ARG A 157 13.80 -17.04 -3.76
N ALA A 158 14.27 -18.15 -3.20
CA ALA A 158 14.12 -18.47 -1.78
C ALA A 158 14.71 -17.40 -0.84
N ARG A 159 15.74 -16.67 -1.26
CA ARG A 159 16.24 -15.53 -0.47
C ARG A 159 15.19 -14.43 -0.36
N VAL A 160 14.64 -14.00 -1.50
CA VAL A 160 13.62 -12.94 -1.56
C VAL A 160 12.43 -13.31 -0.68
N ILE A 161 11.90 -14.52 -0.81
CA ILE A 161 10.75 -15.00 -0.01
C ILE A 161 11.01 -14.82 1.49
N ARG A 162 12.20 -15.24 1.97
CA ARG A 162 12.55 -15.14 3.39
C ARG A 162 12.75 -13.71 3.84
N ASP A 163 13.49 -12.91 3.08
CA ASP A 163 13.82 -11.54 3.47
C ASP A 163 12.53 -10.69 3.55
N GLU A 164 11.61 -10.87 2.60
CA GLU A 164 10.30 -10.20 2.58
C GLU A 164 9.36 -10.68 3.71
N ALA A 165 9.32 -11.98 3.99
CA ALA A 165 8.52 -12.51 5.11
C ALA A 165 9.07 -12.03 6.48
N LEU A 166 10.39 -12.02 6.66
CA LEU A 166 11.00 -11.44 7.87
C LEU A 166 10.76 -9.94 7.98
N ARG A 167 10.78 -9.21 6.85
CA ARG A 167 10.47 -7.78 6.86
C ARG A 167 9.01 -7.53 7.24
N THR A 168 8.10 -8.38 6.77
CA THR A 168 6.69 -8.38 7.19
C THR A 168 6.58 -8.52 8.70
N LEU A 169 7.24 -9.52 9.30
CA LEU A 169 7.21 -9.73 10.76
C LEU A 169 7.91 -8.65 11.56
N ALA A 170 8.92 -7.99 10.99
CA ALA A 170 9.57 -6.86 11.63
C ALA A 170 8.66 -5.62 11.71
N ILE A 171 7.70 -5.48 10.79
CA ILE A 171 6.71 -4.39 10.77
C ILE A 171 5.45 -4.79 11.55
N ASN A 172 4.91 -5.98 11.27
CA ASN A 172 3.75 -6.56 11.94
C ASN A 172 4.09 -7.94 12.51
N PRO A 173 4.51 -8.01 13.79
CA PRO A 173 4.86 -9.27 14.47
C PRO A 173 3.68 -10.22 14.68
N ARG A 174 2.44 -9.80 14.36
CA ARG A 174 1.22 -10.62 14.49
C ARG A 174 0.67 -11.07 13.14
N HIS A 175 1.48 -11.02 12.08
CA HIS A 175 1.05 -11.44 10.75
C HIS A 175 1.17 -12.96 10.59
N ASP A 176 0.03 -13.65 10.68
CA ASP A 176 -0.13 -15.10 10.51
C ASP A 176 0.45 -15.63 9.19
N GLY A 177 0.10 -15.00 8.06
CA GLY A 177 0.56 -15.38 6.73
C GLY A 177 2.08 -15.34 6.55
N ALA A 178 2.77 -14.41 7.21
CA ALA A 178 4.23 -14.32 7.16
C ALA A 178 4.90 -15.48 7.92
N TYR A 179 4.37 -15.86 9.09
CA TYR A 179 4.78 -17.08 9.78
C TYR A 179 4.51 -18.32 8.92
N HIS A 180 3.36 -18.39 8.26
CA HIS A 180 3.07 -19.49 7.35
C HIS A 180 4.10 -19.57 6.19
N ILE A 181 4.48 -18.44 5.61
CA ILE A 181 5.52 -18.41 4.57
C ILE A 181 6.87 -18.90 5.11
N LEU A 182 7.29 -18.46 6.30
CA LEU A 182 8.56 -18.88 6.90
C LEU A 182 8.57 -20.36 7.26
N GLY A 183 7.49 -20.91 7.81
CA GLY A 183 7.42 -22.33 8.09
C GLY A 183 7.49 -23.18 6.82
N ARG A 184 6.83 -22.74 5.74
CA ARG A 184 6.93 -23.40 4.42
C ARG A 184 8.33 -23.26 3.85
N TRP A 185 8.95 -22.09 3.96
CA TRP A 185 10.32 -21.86 3.53
C TRP A 185 11.29 -22.80 4.24
N ASN A 186 11.22 -22.90 5.56
CA ASN A 186 12.04 -23.80 6.37
C ASN A 186 11.88 -25.25 5.90
N ALA A 187 10.63 -25.73 5.77
CA ALA A 187 10.34 -27.08 5.32
C ALA A 187 10.85 -27.35 3.89
N GLU A 188 10.66 -26.42 2.96
CA GLU A 188 11.14 -26.55 1.58
C GLU A 188 12.67 -26.64 1.52
N ILE A 189 13.39 -25.79 2.27
CA ILE A 189 14.86 -25.86 2.33
C ILE A 189 15.32 -27.19 2.93
N MET A 190 14.67 -27.67 4.00
CA MET A 190 15.01 -28.95 4.62
C MET A 190 14.72 -30.16 3.71
N ARG A 191 13.73 -30.08 2.82
CA ARG A 191 13.43 -31.10 1.80
C ARG A 191 14.44 -31.12 0.65
N LEU A 192 15.21 -30.05 0.45
CA LEU A 192 16.33 -30.02 -0.51
C LEU A 192 17.53 -30.79 0.07
N SER A 193 17.34 -32.08 0.30
CA SER A 193 18.31 -33.00 0.90
C SER A 193 19.59 -33.13 0.05
N GLY A 194 20.75 -32.74 0.61
CA GLY A 194 22.07 -33.14 0.09
C GLY A 194 22.76 -32.21 -0.93
N PHE A 195 22.53 -30.89 -0.89
CA PHE A 195 22.96 -29.94 -1.94
C PHE A 195 24.27 -29.17 -1.67
N SER A 196 25.06 -29.61 -0.68
CA SER A 196 26.23 -28.86 -0.16
C SER A 196 27.28 -28.52 -1.23
N ARG A 197 27.54 -29.44 -2.18
CA ARG A 197 28.53 -29.20 -3.26
C ARG A 197 28.08 -28.17 -4.31
N PHE A 198 26.78 -27.98 -4.53
CA PHE A 198 26.27 -27.01 -5.50
C PHE A 198 26.24 -25.59 -4.91
N PHE A 199 25.87 -25.46 -3.63
CA PHE A 199 25.91 -24.19 -2.89
C PHE A 199 27.34 -23.72 -2.60
N ALA A 200 28.28 -24.64 -2.35
CA ALA A 200 29.67 -24.30 -2.06
C ALA A 200 30.44 -23.71 -3.25
N LYS A 201 30.04 -24.00 -4.50
CA LYS A 201 30.74 -23.56 -5.71
C LYS A 201 30.04 -22.47 -6.53
N SER A 202 28.73 -22.26 -6.35
CA SER A 202 27.95 -21.46 -7.31
C SER A 202 27.10 -20.33 -6.72
N PHE A 203 27.05 -20.14 -5.40
CA PHE A 203 26.21 -19.09 -4.82
C PHE A 203 26.85 -18.41 -3.59
N LEU A 204 27.13 -17.11 -3.72
CA LEU A 204 27.31 -16.18 -2.59
C LEU A 204 25.99 -16.13 -1.80
N GLY A 205 25.80 -17.02 -0.84
CA GLY A 205 24.53 -17.04 -0.09
C GLY A 205 24.16 -18.30 0.67
N ALA A 206 24.95 -19.37 0.60
CA ALA A 206 24.68 -20.63 1.31
C ALA A 206 24.46 -20.47 2.84
N GLY A 207 24.95 -19.38 3.44
CA GLY A 207 24.79 -19.10 4.87
C GLY A 207 23.34 -18.90 5.32
N ILE A 208 22.46 -18.31 4.48
CA ILE A 208 21.07 -18.06 4.87
C ILE A 208 20.29 -19.38 5.04
N PHE A 209 20.61 -20.38 4.21
CA PHE A 209 19.94 -21.68 4.21
C PHE A 209 20.40 -22.60 5.35
N LYS A 210 21.53 -22.30 6.01
CA LYS A 210 21.96 -23.00 7.22
C LYS A 210 21.07 -22.73 8.44
N GLN A 211 20.27 -21.67 8.38
CA GLN A 211 19.34 -21.30 9.45
C GLN A 211 18.03 -22.10 9.34
N ALA A 212 17.78 -22.77 8.22
CA ALA A 212 16.58 -23.58 8.06
C ALA A 212 16.63 -24.82 8.94
N SER A 213 15.52 -25.12 9.62
CA SER A 213 15.37 -26.35 10.39
C SER A 213 13.93 -26.83 10.43
N TRP A 214 13.73 -28.11 10.73
CA TRP A 214 12.39 -28.64 10.99
C TRP A 214 11.75 -28.03 12.25
N GLY A 215 12.56 -27.67 13.25
CA GLY A 215 12.08 -27.03 14.47
C GLY A 215 11.48 -25.65 14.19
N GLU A 216 12.21 -24.81 13.44
CA GLU A 216 11.71 -23.50 13.00
C GLU A 216 10.48 -23.66 12.08
N ALA A 217 10.49 -24.67 11.19
CA ALA A 217 9.32 -24.95 10.34
C ALA A 217 8.05 -25.19 11.16
N ILE A 218 8.15 -26.00 12.22
CA ILE A 218 7.02 -26.32 13.10
C ILE A 218 6.63 -25.09 13.92
N ALA A 219 7.60 -24.41 14.55
CA ALA A 219 7.33 -23.25 15.40
C ALA A 219 6.64 -22.12 14.61
N ASP A 220 7.10 -21.83 13.40
CA ASP A 220 6.47 -20.85 12.51
C ASP A 220 5.05 -21.29 12.10
N MET A 221 4.83 -22.56 11.78
CA MET A 221 3.50 -23.08 11.45
C MET A 221 2.53 -22.99 12.64
N GLU A 222 2.98 -23.37 13.84
CA GLU A 222 2.20 -23.28 15.07
C GLU A 222 1.84 -21.83 15.36
N LYS A 223 2.80 -20.90 15.20
CA LYS A 223 2.56 -19.48 15.40
C LYS A 223 1.55 -18.91 14.39
N ALA A 224 1.62 -19.35 13.13
CA ALA A 224 0.66 -18.96 12.11
C ALA A 224 -0.78 -19.39 12.44
N VAL A 225 -0.96 -20.52 13.13
CA VAL A 225 -2.29 -21.01 13.55
C VAL A 225 -2.75 -20.36 14.86
N GLU A 226 -1.82 -19.97 15.73
CA GLU A 226 -2.13 -19.30 17.01
C GLU A 226 -2.71 -17.90 16.83
N LEU A 227 -2.27 -17.17 15.79
CA LEU A 227 -2.60 -15.78 15.53
C LEU A 227 -3.95 -15.62 14.82
#